data_AF-R7J760-F1
#
_entry.id   AF-R7J760-F1
#
_cell.length_a   1.000
_cell.length_b   1.000
_cell.length_c   1.000
_cell.angle_alpha   90.00
_cell.angle_beta   90.00
_cell.angle_gamma   90.00
#
_symmetry.space_group_name_H-M   'P 1'
#
loop_
_entity.id
_entity.type
_entity.pdbx_description
1 polymer ?
#
loop_
_entity_poly.entity_id
_entity_poly.type
_entity_poly.pdbx_seq_one_letter_code
_entity_poly.pdbx_strand_id
1 'polypeptide(L)'
;MTENTSNSVKFKIGPSGVEFEASGDSDFIEHQREKFSEMILPVTRVIPLLPVSQNATPLLENKHHNVTTTVNENIVQQQYDNFAHYNSEMRFSSDMDRVGGAAYYLAIIKHVEPFTIDNIKEELKSARIPELTNISATIGKLLEKPYILEEKLDGKRVFKMSQKGIEYFQNYQPKEKNTKNKKSSKATKSPKATKDYPSLSVSVDDLHCEKYCDIEKLPNYADQIWVLMYMYTNETEYKSFSREEVATLLRKRFRINVSEWKIRHFFEEAGSKLHTEGTSRNIKYVLMQGGIAEAERIISENKTKNE
;
A
#
# COMPACT_ATOMS: atom_id res chain seq x y z
N MET A 1 -27.06 -57.54 -13.96
CA MET A 1 -25.81 -57.17 -14.66
C MET A 1 -24.83 -56.75 -13.58
N THR A 2 -23.72 -57.47 -13.41
CA THR A 2 -22.69 -57.12 -12.43
C THR A 2 -21.70 -56.18 -13.10
N GLU A 3 -21.69 -54.91 -12.67
CA GLU A 3 -20.70 -53.94 -13.14
C GLU A 3 -19.32 -54.37 -12.67
N ASN A 4 -18.41 -54.53 -13.63
CA ASN A 4 -17.06 -55.01 -13.36
C ASN A 4 -16.18 -53.79 -13.04
N THR A 5 -16.30 -53.25 -11.83
CA THR A 5 -15.50 -52.11 -11.36
C THR A 5 -14.04 -52.52 -11.29
N SER A 6 -13.24 -52.01 -12.24
CA SER A 6 -11.81 -52.33 -12.34
C SER A 6 -11.03 -51.51 -11.32
N ASN A 7 -10.79 -52.13 -10.15
CA ASN A 7 -10.13 -51.49 -9.02
C ASN A 7 -8.66 -51.17 -9.36
N SER A 8 -8.27 -49.90 -9.18
CA SER A 8 -6.95 -49.38 -9.52
C SER A 8 -6.47 -48.32 -8.53
N VAL A 9 -5.15 -48.23 -8.37
CA VAL A 9 -4.49 -47.29 -7.45
C VAL A 9 -3.29 -46.68 -8.15
N LYS A 10 -3.13 -45.35 -8.04
CA LYS A 10 -1.97 -44.61 -8.54
C LYS A 10 -1.30 -43.86 -7.41
N PHE A 11 0.04 -43.87 -7.45
CA PHE A 11 0.89 -43.10 -6.57
C PHE A 11 1.79 -42.20 -7.41
N LYS A 12 1.98 -40.95 -6.99
CA LYS A 12 2.94 -40.03 -7.59
C LYS A 12 3.75 -39.38 -6.48
N ILE A 13 5.03 -39.72 -6.43
CA ILE A 13 5.98 -39.19 -5.46
C ILE A 13 6.72 -38.01 -6.10
N GLY A 14 6.57 -36.83 -5.52
CA GLY A 14 7.21 -35.60 -5.99
C GLY A 14 7.94 -34.84 -4.88
N PRO A 15 8.69 -33.78 -5.21
CA PRO A 15 9.43 -32.98 -4.22
C PRO A 15 8.53 -32.22 -3.24
N SER A 16 7.22 -32.15 -3.50
CA SER A 16 6.20 -31.53 -2.66
C SER A 16 5.32 -32.53 -1.89
N GLY A 17 5.61 -33.84 -1.94
CA GLY A 17 4.87 -34.88 -1.20
C GLY A 17 4.46 -36.09 -2.05
N VAL A 18 3.58 -36.92 -1.48
CA VAL A 18 3.00 -38.10 -2.13
C VAL A 18 1.54 -37.83 -2.48
N GLU A 19 1.21 -37.84 -3.76
CA GLU A 19 -0.16 -37.79 -4.28
C GLU A 19 -0.69 -39.23 -4.43
N PHE A 20 -1.94 -39.44 -4.03
CA PHE A 20 -2.61 -40.75 -3.99
C PHE A 20 -4.00 -40.67 -4.65
N GLU A 21 -4.27 -41.57 -5.59
CA GLU A 21 -5.56 -41.70 -6.28
C GLU A 21 -5.99 -43.18 -6.28
N ALA A 22 -7.19 -43.48 -5.76
CA ALA A 22 -7.80 -44.81 -5.82
C ALA A 22 -9.13 -44.72 -6.57
N SER A 23 -9.41 -45.70 -7.43
CA SER A 23 -10.63 -45.79 -8.23
C SER A 23 -11.13 -47.24 -8.22
N GLY A 24 -12.42 -47.44 -7.96
CA GLY A 24 -13.02 -48.75 -7.73
C GLY A 24 -14.40 -48.63 -7.10
N ASP A 25 -14.88 -49.72 -6.50
CA ASP A 25 -16.06 -49.68 -5.63
C ASP A 25 -15.82 -48.86 -4.34
N SER A 26 -16.91 -48.43 -3.68
CA SER A 26 -16.84 -47.52 -2.53
C SER A 26 -16.05 -48.14 -1.35
N ASP A 27 -16.27 -49.42 -1.09
CA ASP A 27 -15.63 -50.15 0.01
C ASP A 27 -14.11 -50.27 -0.23
N PHE A 28 -13.70 -50.54 -1.48
CA PHE A 28 -12.31 -50.52 -1.91
C PHE A 28 -11.68 -49.14 -1.75
N ILE A 29 -12.34 -48.06 -2.18
CA ILE A 29 -11.80 -46.69 -2.07
C ILE A 29 -11.61 -46.30 -0.59
N GLU A 30 -12.59 -46.59 0.28
CA GLU A 30 -12.49 -46.26 1.70
C GLU A 30 -11.39 -47.07 2.40
N HIS A 31 -11.30 -48.38 2.13
CA HIS A 31 -10.25 -49.26 2.66
C HIS A 31 -8.84 -48.81 2.22
N GLN A 32 -8.69 -48.34 0.98
CA GLN A 32 -7.40 -47.84 0.48
C GLN A 32 -7.04 -46.46 1.05
N ARG A 33 -8.04 -45.58 1.28
CA ARG A 33 -7.86 -44.30 1.98
C ARG A 33 -7.45 -44.50 3.44
N GLU A 34 -8.06 -45.45 4.13
CA GLU A 34 -7.71 -45.82 5.51
C GLU A 34 -6.25 -46.31 5.57
N LYS A 35 -5.88 -47.29 4.72
CA LYS A 35 -4.49 -47.78 4.61
C LYS A 35 -3.48 -46.69 4.26
N PHE A 36 -3.83 -45.74 3.37
CA PHE A 36 -2.94 -44.63 3.05
C PHE A 36 -2.76 -43.69 4.26
N SER A 37 -3.82 -43.39 5.00
CA SER A 37 -3.75 -42.64 6.26
C SER A 37 -2.86 -43.36 7.29
N GLU A 38 -3.09 -44.65 7.51
CA GLU A 38 -2.28 -45.51 8.39
C GLU A 38 -0.80 -45.63 7.96
N MET A 39 -0.48 -45.43 6.68
CA MET A 39 0.89 -45.46 6.15
C MET A 39 1.61 -44.11 6.25
N ILE A 40 0.88 -42.98 6.28
CA ILE A 40 1.46 -41.64 6.44
C ILE A 40 1.69 -41.29 7.92
N LEU A 41 0.78 -41.71 8.82
CA LEU A 41 0.86 -41.48 10.27
C LEU A 41 2.11 -42.05 11.01
N PRO A 42 2.80 -43.12 10.54
CA PRO A 42 4.03 -43.62 11.15
C PRO A 42 5.28 -42.87 10.68
N VAL A 43 5.24 -42.24 9.50
CA VAL A 43 6.41 -41.51 8.94
C VAL A 43 6.62 -40.16 9.63
N THR A 44 5.62 -39.66 10.35
CA THR A 44 5.75 -38.54 11.31
C THR A 44 6.13 -38.99 12.74
N ARG A 45 6.36 -40.30 12.99
CA ARG A 45 6.76 -40.86 14.30
C ARG A 45 8.22 -41.29 14.37
N VAL A 46 9.12 -40.36 14.09
CA VAL A 46 10.50 -40.35 14.64
C VAL A 46 10.73 -38.92 15.12
N ILE A 47 10.36 -38.57 16.35
CA ILE A 47 11.12 -38.69 17.62
C ILE A 47 10.08 -38.51 18.78
N PRO A 48 10.27 -39.08 19.99
CA PRO A 48 9.19 -39.82 20.67
C PRO A 48 8.23 -39.04 21.60
N LEU A 49 7.19 -39.78 22.02
CA LEU A 49 6.05 -39.39 22.86
C LEU A 49 6.40 -39.05 24.32
N LEU A 50 5.44 -38.36 24.97
CA LEU A 50 5.38 -38.04 26.41
C LEU A 50 5.44 -39.30 27.31
N PRO A 51 5.57 -39.09 28.63
CA PRO A 51 4.55 -39.68 29.51
C PRO A 51 3.84 -38.69 30.44
N VAL A 52 2.69 -39.16 30.95
CA VAL A 52 1.71 -38.45 31.79
C VAL A 52 2.19 -38.25 33.23
N SER A 53 1.68 -37.19 33.87
CA SER A 53 1.93 -36.77 35.26
C SER A 53 1.74 -37.85 36.34
N GLN A 54 2.67 -37.91 37.30
CA GLN A 54 2.42 -38.31 38.69
C GLN A 54 3.23 -37.42 39.65
N ASN A 55 2.69 -37.16 40.85
CA ASN A 55 3.23 -36.20 41.82
C ASN A 55 4.45 -36.72 42.60
N ALA A 56 5.54 -35.95 42.66
CA ALA A 56 6.41 -35.78 43.85
C ALA A 56 7.51 -34.71 43.63
N THR A 57 7.64 -33.79 44.58
CA THR A 57 8.78 -32.87 44.80
C THR A 57 9.96 -33.58 45.52
N PRO A 58 11.18 -32.99 45.71
CA PRO A 58 11.74 -31.71 45.22
C PRO A 58 13.24 -31.79 44.76
N LEU A 59 13.90 -30.61 44.66
CA LEU A 59 15.35 -30.26 44.60
C LEU A 59 16.03 -29.97 43.24
N LEU A 60 16.54 -28.72 43.13
CA LEU A 60 17.87 -28.24 42.65
C LEU A 60 18.54 -28.91 41.43
N GLU A 61 19.21 -28.25 40.47
CA GLU A 61 19.54 -26.85 40.12
C GLU A 61 20.20 -26.94 38.69
N ASN A 62 20.23 -25.98 37.74
CA ASN A 62 20.28 -24.51 37.76
C ASN A 62 19.62 -23.82 36.53
N LYS A 63 19.83 -22.50 36.47
CA LYS A 63 19.70 -21.51 35.39
C LYS A 63 20.24 -22.02 34.02
N HIS A 64 19.74 -21.55 32.88
CA HIS A 64 19.65 -20.14 32.46
C HIS A 64 18.32 -19.72 31.79
N HIS A 65 18.07 -18.40 31.79
CA HIS A 65 16.81 -17.74 31.44
C HIS A 65 16.16 -18.14 30.12
N ASN A 66 14.85 -18.43 30.19
CA ASN A 66 13.87 -18.10 29.14
C ASN A 66 12.81 -17.17 29.74
N VAL A 67 12.46 -16.09 29.04
CA VAL A 67 11.33 -15.23 29.40
C VAL A 67 10.08 -15.81 28.75
N THR A 68 9.30 -16.55 29.52
CA THR A 68 7.99 -17.03 29.09
C THR A 68 6.98 -15.88 29.14
N THR A 69 6.36 -15.58 28.00
CA THR A 69 5.04 -14.93 27.99
C THR A 69 4.04 -15.96 27.51
N THR A 70 3.31 -16.55 28.45
CA THR A 70 2.16 -17.44 28.19
C THR A 70 1.06 -16.66 27.47
N VAL A 71 0.72 -17.08 26.26
CA VAL A 71 -0.58 -16.75 25.65
C VAL A 71 -1.54 -17.84 26.07
N ASN A 72 -2.57 -17.49 26.84
CA ASN A 72 -3.58 -18.44 27.28
C ASN A 72 -4.42 -18.91 26.08
N GLU A 73 -4.30 -20.17 25.72
CA GLU A 73 -5.29 -20.87 24.91
C GLU A 73 -6.56 -21.09 25.75
N ASN A 74 -7.43 -20.08 25.85
CA ASN A 74 -8.84 -20.21 26.21
C ASN A 74 -9.59 -18.89 25.97
N ILE A 75 -10.84 -19.00 25.49
CA ILE A 75 -11.79 -17.90 25.19
C ILE A 75 -11.52 -17.10 23.88
N VAL A 76 -11.88 -17.70 22.73
CA VAL A 76 -12.43 -16.95 21.57
C VAL A 76 -13.56 -17.77 20.92
N GLN A 77 -14.62 -18.10 21.67
CA GLN A 77 -15.89 -18.50 21.07
C GLN A 77 -16.79 -17.27 20.93
N GLN A 78 -17.12 -16.91 19.68
CA GLN A 78 -18.08 -15.87 19.27
C GLN A 78 -18.01 -14.54 20.05
N GLN A 79 -16.93 -13.78 19.84
CA GLN A 79 -16.87 -12.39 20.31
C GLN A 79 -17.75 -11.43 19.49
N TYR A 80 -18.14 -11.79 18.25
CA TYR A 80 -18.90 -10.91 17.33
C TYR A 80 -19.88 -11.70 16.45
N ASP A 81 -21.11 -11.22 16.30
CA ASP A 81 -22.18 -11.90 15.52
C ASP A 81 -21.93 -11.89 14.01
N ASN A 82 -21.28 -10.84 13.49
CA ASN A 82 -20.99 -10.62 12.08
C ASN A 82 -19.88 -9.55 11.92
N PHE A 83 -19.39 -9.35 10.69
CA PHE A 83 -18.36 -8.35 10.43
C PHE A 83 -18.80 -6.91 10.74
N ALA A 84 -20.10 -6.59 10.70
CA ALA A 84 -20.59 -5.26 11.06
C ALA A 84 -20.34 -4.94 12.55
N HIS A 85 -20.65 -5.90 13.43
CA HIS A 85 -20.38 -5.80 14.87
C HIS A 85 -18.86 -5.70 15.13
N TYR A 86 -18.04 -6.55 14.49
CA TYR A 86 -16.58 -6.45 14.61
C TYR A 86 -16.04 -5.08 14.14
N ASN A 87 -16.52 -4.57 13.01
CA ASN A 87 -16.13 -3.26 12.47
C ASN A 87 -16.63 -2.08 13.33
N SER A 88 -17.74 -2.20 14.05
CA SER A 88 -18.20 -1.16 14.99
C SER A 88 -17.34 -1.11 16.25
N GLU A 89 -16.94 -2.25 16.80
CA GLU A 89 -16.07 -2.31 17.99
C GLU A 89 -14.63 -1.87 17.68
N MET A 90 -14.04 -2.38 16.60
CA MET A 90 -12.69 -1.99 16.17
C MET A 90 -12.63 -0.59 15.54
N ARG A 91 -13.79 0.00 15.21
CA ARG A 91 -13.97 1.37 14.69
C ARG A 91 -13.08 1.70 13.48
N PHE A 92 -12.86 0.75 12.57
CA PHE A 92 -11.90 0.86 11.45
C PHE A 92 -12.08 2.14 10.62
N SER A 93 -11.01 2.94 10.58
CA SER A 93 -11.02 4.31 10.08
C SER A 93 -10.60 4.46 8.62
N SER A 94 -9.84 3.50 8.06
CA SER A 94 -9.34 3.54 6.68
C SER A 94 -9.70 2.26 5.91
N ASP A 95 -9.75 2.34 4.59
CA ASP A 95 -10.08 1.21 3.71
C ASP A 95 -9.11 0.02 3.91
N MET A 96 -7.83 0.31 4.15
CA MET A 96 -6.81 -0.68 4.50
C MET A 96 -7.10 -1.38 5.83
N ASP A 97 -7.54 -0.62 6.84
CA ASP A 97 -7.91 -1.21 8.13
C ASP A 97 -9.20 -2.04 8.02
N ARG A 98 -10.17 -1.62 7.18
CA ARG A 98 -11.42 -2.37 6.93
C ARG A 98 -11.18 -3.67 6.15
N VAL A 99 -10.40 -3.62 5.07
CA VAL A 99 -10.07 -4.81 4.25
C VAL A 99 -9.21 -5.79 5.05
N GLY A 100 -8.20 -5.30 5.78
CA GLY A 100 -7.36 -6.16 6.62
C GLY A 100 -8.10 -6.67 7.86
N GLY A 101 -9.01 -5.88 8.42
CA GLY A 101 -9.93 -6.31 9.47
C GLY A 101 -10.89 -7.39 8.98
N ALA A 102 -11.43 -7.27 7.76
CA ALA A 102 -12.26 -8.32 7.16
C ALA A 102 -11.46 -9.62 6.92
N ALA A 103 -10.20 -9.50 6.47
CA ALA A 103 -9.29 -10.65 6.34
C ALA A 103 -9.01 -11.33 7.69
N TYR A 104 -8.71 -10.55 8.75
CA TYR A 104 -8.55 -11.07 10.11
C TYR A 104 -9.83 -11.74 10.64
N TYR A 105 -10.99 -11.11 10.42
CA TYR A 105 -12.28 -11.65 10.81
C TYR A 105 -12.59 -12.98 10.12
N LEU A 106 -12.31 -13.09 8.82
CA LEU A 106 -12.43 -14.34 8.07
C LEU A 106 -11.51 -15.43 8.64
N ALA A 107 -10.20 -15.17 8.73
CA ALA A 107 -9.21 -16.17 9.12
C ALA A 107 -9.26 -16.58 10.61
N ILE A 108 -9.38 -15.61 11.51
CA ILE A 108 -9.19 -15.83 12.95
C ILE A 108 -10.51 -15.96 13.71
N ILE A 109 -11.57 -15.27 13.28
CA ILE A 109 -12.87 -15.27 14.00
C ILE A 109 -13.88 -16.23 13.34
N LYS A 110 -13.86 -16.37 12.01
CA LYS A 110 -14.70 -17.33 11.27
C LYS A 110 -13.99 -18.60 10.84
N HIS A 111 -12.66 -18.70 11.01
CA HIS A 111 -11.83 -19.83 10.58
C HIS A 111 -11.97 -20.19 9.09
N VAL A 112 -12.23 -19.17 8.25
CA VAL A 112 -12.26 -19.26 6.78
C VAL A 112 -10.90 -18.81 6.26
N GLU A 113 -9.94 -19.74 6.28
CA GLU A 113 -8.62 -19.60 5.67
C GLU A 113 -8.29 -20.86 4.85
N PRO A 114 -7.78 -20.75 3.61
CA PRO A 114 -7.49 -19.52 2.87
C PRO A 114 -8.75 -18.86 2.31
N PHE A 115 -8.77 -17.52 2.30
CA PHE A 115 -9.88 -16.69 1.82
C PHE A 115 -9.58 -16.04 0.47
N THR A 116 -10.61 -15.53 -0.22
CA THR A 116 -10.50 -14.82 -1.50
C THR A 116 -10.87 -13.34 -1.37
N ILE A 117 -10.59 -12.56 -2.42
CA ILE A 117 -11.07 -11.17 -2.54
C ILE A 117 -12.61 -11.11 -2.46
N ASP A 118 -13.31 -12.13 -2.97
CA ASP A 118 -14.77 -12.13 -3.02
C ASP A 118 -15.39 -12.44 -1.65
N ASN A 119 -14.75 -13.27 -0.81
CA ASN A 119 -15.15 -13.41 0.59
C ASN A 119 -15.01 -12.08 1.36
N ILE A 120 -13.94 -11.32 1.11
CA ILE A 120 -13.77 -9.98 1.70
C ILE A 120 -14.85 -9.01 1.21
N LYS A 121 -15.17 -9.00 -0.09
CA LYS A 121 -16.28 -8.18 -0.63
C LYS A 121 -17.61 -8.52 0.04
N GLU A 122 -17.88 -9.81 0.24
CA GLU A 122 -19.10 -10.31 0.86
C GLU A 122 -19.24 -9.81 2.30
N GLU A 123 -18.18 -9.87 3.11
CA GLU A 123 -18.18 -9.32 4.49
C GLU A 123 -18.30 -7.79 4.52
N LEU A 124 -17.61 -7.07 3.62
CA LEU A 124 -17.76 -5.61 3.53
C LEU A 124 -19.19 -5.21 3.14
N LYS A 125 -19.82 -5.97 2.23
CA LYS A 125 -21.19 -5.75 1.77
C LYS A 125 -22.22 -6.13 2.83
N SER A 126 -22.03 -7.24 3.55
CA SER A 126 -22.90 -7.66 4.65
C SER A 126 -22.91 -6.61 5.77
N ALA A 127 -21.75 -6.01 6.05
CA ALA A 127 -21.59 -4.91 7.00
C ALA A 127 -22.07 -3.53 6.49
N ARG A 128 -22.68 -3.46 5.29
CA ARG A 128 -23.15 -2.21 4.65
C ARG A 128 -22.06 -1.11 4.55
N ILE A 129 -20.80 -1.51 4.45
CA ILE A 129 -19.70 -0.56 4.23
C ILE A 129 -19.79 -0.09 2.77
N PRO A 130 -19.72 1.23 2.50
CA PRO A 130 -19.72 1.74 1.13
C PRO A 130 -18.63 1.08 0.28
N GLU A 131 -18.94 0.76 -0.98
CA GLU A 131 -18.00 0.07 -1.87
C GLU A 131 -16.64 0.79 -1.91
N LEU A 132 -15.60 0.08 -1.48
CA LEU A 132 -14.25 0.61 -1.47
C LEU A 132 -13.76 0.72 -2.90
N THR A 133 -13.47 1.94 -3.35
CA THR A 133 -13.21 2.28 -4.77
C THR A 133 -12.07 1.47 -5.39
N ASN A 134 -11.17 0.87 -4.59
CA ASN A 134 -10.18 -0.08 -5.08
C ASN A 134 -9.76 -1.11 -4.01
N ILE A 135 -10.54 -2.19 -3.86
CA ILE A 135 -10.19 -3.34 -3.01
C ILE A 135 -8.88 -3.99 -3.47
N SER A 136 -8.68 -4.20 -4.78
CA SER A 136 -7.48 -4.87 -5.32
C SER A 136 -6.18 -4.14 -4.98
N ALA A 137 -6.15 -2.80 -5.07
CA ALA A 137 -5.01 -1.99 -4.63
C ALA A 137 -4.84 -1.97 -3.11
N THR A 138 -5.91 -2.22 -2.35
CA THR A 138 -5.85 -2.34 -0.89
C THR A 138 -5.27 -3.69 -0.47
N ILE A 139 -5.65 -4.78 -1.14
CA ILE A 139 -5.00 -6.10 -1.04
C ILE A 139 -3.49 -5.99 -1.37
N GLY A 140 -3.12 -5.26 -2.42
CA GLY A 140 -1.72 -4.96 -2.74
C GLY A 140 -0.95 -4.36 -1.57
N LYS A 141 -1.50 -3.34 -0.90
CA LYS A 141 -0.89 -2.71 0.29
C LYS A 141 -0.80 -3.63 1.51
N LEU A 142 -1.69 -4.60 1.64
CA LEU A 142 -1.65 -5.60 2.72
C LEU A 142 -0.55 -6.65 2.48
N LEU A 143 -0.30 -7.01 1.21
CA LEU A 143 0.81 -7.86 0.78
C LEU A 143 2.16 -7.14 0.94
N GLU A 144 2.25 -5.86 0.57
CA GLU A 144 3.46 -5.01 0.74
C GLU A 144 3.88 -4.85 2.21
N LYS A 145 2.93 -4.95 3.15
CA LYS A 145 3.17 -4.80 4.60
C LYS A 145 3.42 -6.12 5.34
N PRO A 146 3.71 -7.19 4.60
CA PRO A 146 3.24 -8.56 4.85
C PRO A 146 2.26 -8.72 6.03
N TYR A 147 1.02 -8.26 5.87
CA TYR A 147 -0.10 -8.58 6.79
C TYR A 147 -0.92 -9.78 6.31
N ILE A 148 -0.99 -9.97 4.99
CA ILE A 148 -1.53 -11.18 4.36
C ILE A 148 -0.46 -11.78 3.45
N LEU A 149 -0.59 -13.06 3.14
CA LEU A 149 0.22 -13.80 2.18
C LEU A 149 -0.67 -14.27 1.04
N GLU A 150 -0.11 -14.38 -0.16
CA GLU A 150 -0.79 -14.87 -1.36
C GLU A 150 -0.36 -16.31 -1.66
N GLU A 151 -1.33 -17.16 -1.96
CA GLU A 151 -1.12 -18.54 -2.37
C GLU A 151 -1.97 -18.87 -3.61
N LYS A 152 -1.66 -20.01 -4.24
CA LYS A 152 -2.43 -20.55 -5.36
C LYS A 152 -3.04 -21.89 -4.95
N LEU A 153 -4.35 -21.92 -4.83
CA LEU A 153 -5.14 -23.13 -4.58
C LEU A 153 -6.06 -23.35 -5.78
N ASP A 154 -6.04 -24.54 -6.38
CA ASP A 154 -6.83 -24.90 -7.58
C ASP A 154 -6.73 -23.88 -8.73
N GLY A 155 -5.52 -23.31 -8.93
CA GLY A 155 -5.25 -22.27 -9.92
C GLY A 155 -5.82 -20.88 -9.59
N LYS A 156 -6.57 -20.73 -8.48
CA LYS A 156 -7.14 -19.46 -8.01
C LYS A 156 -6.20 -18.78 -7.02
N ARG A 157 -6.23 -17.44 -7.03
CA ARG A 157 -5.48 -16.59 -6.10
C ARG A 157 -6.22 -16.53 -4.76
N VAL A 158 -5.65 -17.15 -3.75
CA VAL A 158 -6.19 -17.18 -2.38
C VAL A 158 -5.20 -16.50 -1.42
N PHE A 159 -5.66 -16.20 -0.21
CA PHE A 159 -4.89 -15.45 0.78
C PHE A 159 -5.02 -16.07 2.17
N LYS A 160 -3.98 -15.87 2.97
CA LYS A 160 -3.95 -16.21 4.39
C LYS A 160 -3.39 -15.05 5.21
N MET A 161 -3.74 -14.99 6.49
CA MET A 161 -3.14 -14.04 7.43
C MET A 161 -1.67 -14.40 7.69
N SER A 162 -0.80 -13.40 7.73
CA SER A 162 0.55 -13.58 8.25
C SER A 162 0.53 -13.42 9.77
N GLN A 163 1.48 -14.02 10.49
CA GLN A 163 1.66 -13.81 11.93
C GLN A 163 1.70 -12.32 12.31
N LYS A 164 2.43 -11.51 11.52
CA LYS A 164 2.51 -10.05 11.67
C LYS A 164 1.16 -9.35 11.44
N GLY A 165 0.33 -9.86 10.54
CA GLY A 165 -1.03 -9.37 10.33
C GLY A 165 -1.96 -9.72 11.49
N ILE A 166 -1.87 -10.94 12.02
CA ILE A 166 -2.61 -11.38 13.22
C ILE A 166 -2.27 -10.44 14.38
N GLU A 167 -1.00 -10.26 14.69
CA GLU A 167 -0.53 -9.36 15.76
C GLU A 167 -1.01 -7.91 15.59
N TYR A 168 -1.01 -7.39 14.35
CA TYR A 168 -1.46 -6.03 14.05
C TYR A 168 -2.97 -5.84 14.28
N PHE A 169 -3.80 -6.80 13.85
CA PHE A 169 -5.26 -6.68 13.95
C PHE A 169 -5.80 -7.11 15.32
N GLN A 170 -5.16 -8.07 15.99
CA GLN A 170 -5.46 -8.47 17.36
C GLN A 170 -5.19 -7.31 18.35
N ASN A 171 -4.13 -6.54 18.15
CA ASN A 171 -3.77 -5.38 18.98
C ASN A 171 -4.19 -4.03 18.35
N TYR A 172 -5.11 -4.03 17.38
CA TYR A 172 -5.50 -2.81 16.68
C TYR A 172 -6.19 -1.83 17.62
N GLN A 173 -5.63 -0.63 17.73
CA GLN A 173 -6.23 0.49 18.45
C GLN A 173 -6.91 1.44 17.46
N PRO A 174 -8.18 1.84 17.69
CA PRO A 174 -8.86 2.84 16.88
C PRO A 174 -8.06 4.13 16.76
N LYS A 175 -7.56 4.42 15.55
CA LYS A 175 -6.93 5.70 15.24
C LYS A 175 -7.97 6.80 15.46
N GLU A 176 -7.73 7.68 16.44
CA GLU A 176 -8.72 8.67 16.88
C GLU A 176 -9.29 9.45 15.69
N LYS A 177 -10.60 9.29 15.46
CA LYS A 177 -11.35 10.16 14.56
C LYS A 177 -11.30 11.56 15.16
N ASN A 178 -10.47 12.42 14.57
CA ASN A 178 -10.46 13.85 14.84
C ASN A 178 -11.81 14.45 14.38
N THR A 179 -12.84 14.35 15.21
CA THR A 179 -14.17 14.95 15.04
C THR A 179 -14.12 16.45 15.32
N LYS A 180 -13.36 17.17 14.48
CA LYS A 180 -13.56 18.57 14.16
C LYS A 180 -13.67 18.67 12.65
N ASN A 181 -14.49 19.58 12.15
CA ASN A 181 -14.67 19.83 10.71
C ASN A 181 -13.33 20.19 10.04
N LYS A 182 -12.57 19.17 9.63
CA LYS A 182 -11.30 19.32 8.92
C LYS A 182 -11.63 19.49 7.44
N LYS A 183 -11.65 20.75 7.00
CA LYS A 183 -11.14 21.09 5.66
C LYS A 183 -9.87 20.27 5.47
N SER A 184 -9.81 19.46 4.42
CA SER A 184 -8.89 18.33 4.29
C SER A 184 -7.44 18.72 4.57
N SER A 185 -7.01 18.53 5.82
CA SER A 185 -5.62 18.72 6.20
C SER A 185 -4.86 17.55 5.61
N LYS A 186 -4.33 17.73 4.39
CA LYS A 186 -3.29 16.87 3.84
C LYS A 186 -2.30 16.59 4.97
N ALA A 187 -1.97 15.32 5.17
CA ALA A 187 -0.93 14.95 6.11
C ALA A 187 0.28 15.84 5.83
N THR A 188 0.71 16.61 6.84
CA THR A 188 1.99 17.31 6.78
C THR A 188 3.03 16.22 6.62
N LYS A 189 3.45 15.98 5.37
CA LYS A 189 4.65 15.21 5.08
C LYS A 189 5.71 15.83 5.98
N SER A 190 6.39 15.02 6.79
CA SER A 190 7.64 15.44 7.42
C SER A 190 8.45 16.19 6.36
N PRO A 191 8.99 17.38 6.67
CA PRO A 191 9.59 18.22 5.65
C PRO A 191 10.63 17.37 4.92
N LYS A 192 10.36 17.05 3.64
CA LYS A 192 11.37 16.50 2.74
C LYS A 192 12.55 17.46 2.88
N ALA A 193 13.71 16.94 3.28
CA ALA A 193 14.92 17.73 3.43
C ALA A 193 14.99 18.72 2.26
N THR A 194 14.93 20.01 2.57
CA THR A 194 14.77 21.03 1.55
C THR A 194 15.94 20.87 0.60
N LYS A 195 15.66 20.49 -0.66
CA LYS A 195 16.69 20.53 -1.67
C LYS A 195 17.10 21.99 -1.80
N ASP A 196 18.33 22.28 -1.43
CA ASP A 196 18.89 23.61 -1.57
C ASP A 196 19.24 23.79 -3.04
N TYR A 197 18.32 24.45 -3.75
CA TYR A 197 18.51 24.88 -5.12
C TYR A 197 19.33 26.18 -5.10
N PRO A 198 20.48 26.26 -5.81
CA PRO A 198 21.26 27.49 -5.88
C PRO A 198 20.46 28.69 -6.40
N SER A 199 19.47 28.47 -7.27
CA SER A 199 18.51 29.49 -7.72
C SER A 199 17.69 30.16 -6.59
N LEU A 200 17.68 29.60 -5.37
CA LEU A 200 17.09 30.22 -4.19
C LEU A 200 17.99 31.23 -3.48
N SER A 201 19.28 31.35 -3.82
CA SER A 201 20.15 32.38 -3.23
C SER A 201 19.87 33.78 -3.80
N VAL A 202 19.43 33.86 -5.06
CA VAL A 202 19.08 35.08 -5.78
C VAL A 202 18.03 35.89 -5.00
N SER A 203 18.24 37.20 -4.81
CA SER A 203 17.22 38.09 -4.23
C SER A 203 16.12 38.40 -5.26
N VAL A 204 14.97 38.86 -4.78
CA VAL A 204 13.91 39.37 -5.66
C VAL A 204 14.35 40.67 -6.33
N ASP A 205 15.20 41.46 -5.66
CA ASP A 205 15.75 42.72 -6.17
C ASP A 205 16.69 42.48 -7.37
N ASP A 206 17.50 41.41 -7.33
CA ASP A 206 18.42 41.03 -8.41
C ASP A 206 17.70 40.58 -9.70
N LEU A 207 16.44 40.18 -9.59
CA LEU A 207 15.60 39.72 -10.70
C LEU A 207 14.93 40.88 -11.48
N HIS A 208 15.18 42.14 -11.08
CA HIS A 208 14.66 43.33 -11.74
C HIS A 208 13.17 43.21 -12.14
N CYS A 209 12.31 42.77 -11.21
CA CYS A 209 10.94 42.33 -11.53
C CYS A 209 10.08 43.41 -12.25
N GLU A 210 10.42 44.69 -12.09
CA GLU A 210 9.88 45.84 -12.83
C GLU A 210 10.06 45.76 -14.37
N LYS A 211 11.09 45.07 -14.87
CA LYS A 211 11.26 44.78 -16.30
C LYS A 211 10.21 43.80 -16.83
N TYR A 212 9.57 43.03 -15.96
CA TYR A 212 8.64 41.96 -16.28
C TYR A 212 7.19 42.40 -15.99
N CYS A 213 6.25 41.46 -15.91
CA CYS A 213 4.93 41.73 -15.36
C CYS A 213 4.83 41.14 -13.94
N ASP A 214 3.94 41.68 -13.13
CA ASP A 214 3.70 41.21 -11.76
C ASP A 214 3.15 39.77 -11.80
N ILE A 215 4.01 38.81 -11.47
CA ILE A 215 3.72 37.37 -11.54
C ILE A 215 2.60 37.00 -10.56
N GLU A 216 2.47 37.70 -9.42
CA GLU A 216 1.42 37.43 -8.44
C GLU A 216 0.03 37.81 -8.96
N LYS A 217 -0.06 38.74 -9.92
CA LYS A 217 -1.32 39.17 -10.58
C LYS A 217 -1.70 38.33 -11.81
N LEU A 218 -0.82 37.47 -12.32
CA LEU A 218 -1.14 36.66 -13.50
C LEU A 218 -2.27 35.66 -13.20
N PRO A 219 -3.29 35.54 -14.08
CA PRO A 219 -4.52 34.79 -13.79
C PRO A 219 -4.33 33.27 -13.82
N ASN A 220 -3.31 32.77 -14.53
CA ASN A 220 -3.07 31.34 -14.73
C ASN A 220 -1.67 30.95 -14.23
N TYR A 221 -1.58 29.76 -13.64
CA TYR A 221 -0.33 29.18 -13.16
C TYR A 221 0.66 28.87 -14.30
N ALA A 222 0.16 28.60 -15.51
CA ALA A 222 1.02 28.39 -16.67
C ALA A 222 1.79 29.66 -17.02
N ASP A 223 1.08 30.80 -17.06
CA ASP A 223 1.66 32.12 -17.34
C ASP A 223 2.70 32.50 -16.26
N GLN A 224 2.36 32.23 -14.99
CA GLN A 224 3.28 32.43 -13.86
C GLN A 224 4.58 31.65 -14.01
N ILE A 225 4.53 30.41 -14.52
CA ILE A 225 5.73 29.59 -14.74
C ILE A 225 6.53 30.08 -15.95
N TRP A 226 5.88 30.45 -17.07
CA TRP A 226 6.56 31.00 -18.25
C TRP A 226 7.38 32.25 -17.90
N VAL A 227 6.76 33.23 -17.25
CA VAL A 227 7.42 34.49 -16.88
C VAL A 227 8.51 34.26 -15.85
N LEU A 228 8.29 33.39 -14.86
CA LEU A 228 9.32 33.02 -13.88
C LEU A 228 10.56 32.42 -14.55
N MET A 229 10.37 31.38 -15.38
CA MET A 229 11.50 30.70 -16.03
C MET A 229 12.28 31.67 -16.94
N TYR A 230 11.57 32.57 -17.64
CA TYR A 230 12.18 33.54 -18.54
C TYR A 230 13.00 34.59 -17.78
N MET A 231 12.41 35.17 -16.73
CA MET A 231 13.07 36.14 -15.85
C MET A 231 14.35 35.56 -15.22
N TYR A 232 14.30 34.34 -14.67
CA TYR A 232 15.51 33.69 -14.15
C TYR A 232 16.54 33.40 -15.26
N THR A 233 16.11 32.98 -16.45
CA THR A 233 17.01 32.68 -17.58
C THR A 233 17.74 33.92 -18.12
N ASN A 234 17.12 35.10 -18.00
CA ASN A 234 17.66 36.38 -18.47
C ASN A 234 18.51 37.10 -17.42
N GLU A 235 18.05 37.15 -16.16
CA GLU A 235 18.69 37.95 -15.10
C GLU A 235 19.73 37.14 -14.30
N THR A 236 19.82 35.82 -14.50
CA THR A 236 20.71 34.95 -13.71
C THR A 236 21.45 33.91 -14.58
N GLU A 237 22.41 33.20 -13.99
CA GLU A 237 23.08 32.05 -14.62
C GLU A 237 22.19 30.79 -14.73
N TYR A 238 21.03 30.77 -14.07
CA TYR A 238 20.14 29.61 -14.02
C TYR A 238 19.26 29.52 -15.27
N LYS A 239 19.67 28.67 -16.23
CA LYS A 239 18.97 28.45 -17.51
C LYS A 239 18.20 27.13 -17.59
N SER A 240 18.35 26.26 -16.60
CA SER A 240 17.70 24.94 -16.56
C SER A 240 17.16 24.57 -15.18
N PHE A 241 15.89 24.16 -15.13
CA PHE A 241 15.11 24.05 -13.90
C PHE A 241 14.48 22.67 -13.74
N SER A 242 14.46 22.14 -12.51
CA SER A 242 13.62 20.99 -12.18
C SER A 242 12.17 21.41 -11.83
N ARG A 243 11.22 20.46 -11.89
CA ARG A 243 9.81 20.72 -11.54
C ARG A 243 9.67 21.21 -10.10
N GLU A 244 10.39 20.56 -9.20
CA GLU A 244 10.41 20.88 -7.77
C GLU A 244 11.08 22.21 -7.46
N GLU A 245 12.05 22.63 -8.27
CA GLU A 245 12.72 23.93 -8.19
C GLU A 245 11.75 25.06 -8.55
N VAL A 246 11.10 25.00 -9.72
CA VAL A 246 10.06 25.97 -10.12
C VAL A 246 8.96 26.05 -9.07
N ALA A 247 8.47 24.91 -8.57
CA ALA A 247 7.48 24.86 -7.50
C ALA A 247 7.96 25.45 -6.16
N THR A 248 9.28 25.53 -5.93
CA THR A 248 9.89 26.09 -4.73
C THR A 248 10.19 27.58 -4.90
N LEU A 249 10.63 28.02 -6.08
CA LEU A 249 10.80 29.43 -6.43
C LEU A 249 9.47 30.18 -6.33
N LEU A 250 8.40 29.70 -6.98
CA LEU A 250 7.06 30.28 -6.88
C LEU A 250 6.60 30.43 -5.42
N ARG A 251 6.81 29.40 -4.59
CA ARG A 251 6.38 29.42 -3.19
C ARG A 251 7.24 30.32 -2.29
N LYS A 252 8.57 30.27 -2.42
CA LYS A 252 9.50 30.95 -1.50
C LYS A 252 9.81 32.39 -1.90
N ARG A 253 9.76 32.73 -3.19
CA ARG A 253 10.07 34.09 -3.70
C ARG A 253 8.81 34.89 -3.97
N PHE A 254 7.83 34.30 -4.66
CA PHE A 254 6.60 34.99 -5.10
C PHE A 254 5.36 34.62 -4.27
N ARG A 255 5.48 33.81 -3.22
CA ARG A 255 4.38 33.35 -2.34
C ARG A 255 3.24 32.59 -3.06
N ILE A 256 3.40 32.31 -4.36
CA ILE A 256 2.44 31.59 -5.22
C ILE A 256 2.47 30.10 -4.88
N ASN A 257 1.30 29.55 -4.55
CA ASN A 257 1.14 28.15 -4.19
C ASN A 257 0.51 27.32 -5.32
N VAL A 258 1.33 26.91 -6.28
CA VAL A 258 0.93 25.97 -7.34
C VAL A 258 0.99 24.51 -6.84
N SER A 259 0.03 23.68 -7.24
CA SER A 259 0.02 22.25 -6.89
C SER A 259 1.03 21.44 -7.72
N GLU A 260 1.56 20.38 -7.12
CA GLU A 260 2.49 19.43 -7.80
C GLU A 260 1.91 18.90 -9.13
N TRP A 261 0.60 18.65 -9.18
CA TRP A 261 -0.11 18.26 -10.41
C TRP A 261 -0.11 19.38 -11.45
N LYS A 262 -0.40 20.64 -11.08
CA LYS A 262 -0.40 21.78 -12.01
C LYS A 262 1.00 22.01 -12.60
N ILE A 263 2.05 21.98 -11.76
CA ILE A 263 3.44 22.07 -12.21
C ILE A 263 3.76 20.94 -13.20
N ARG A 264 3.39 19.69 -12.87
CA ARG A 264 3.59 18.55 -13.76
C ARG A 264 2.86 18.73 -15.10
N HIS A 265 1.60 19.14 -15.07
CA HIS A 265 0.74 19.36 -16.25
C HIS A 265 1.35 20.40 -17.19
N PHE A 266 1.82 21.53 -16.65
CA PHE A 266 2.54 22.55 -17.41
C PHE A 266 3.72 21.95 -18.20
N PHE A 267 4.58 21.17 -17.54
CA PHE A 267 5.74 20.54 -18.21
C PHE A 267 5.37 19.40 -19.17
N GLU A 268 4.15 18.87 -19.09
CA GLU A 268 3.63 17.87 -20.04
C GLU A 268 2.99 18.55 -21.26
N GLU A 269 2.32 19.70 -21.09
CA GLU A 269 1.71 20.49 -22.18
C GLU A 269 2.70 21.42 -22.91
N ALA A 270 3.79 21.83 -22.27
CA ALA A 270 4.75 22.77 -22.84
C ALA A 270 5.37 22.32 -24.18
N GLY A 271 5.44 21.00 -24.42
CA GLY A 271 5.88 20.43 -25.69
C GLY A 271 7.22 21.00 -26.19
N SER A 272 7.26 21.42 -27.45
CA SER A 272 8.45 21.97 -28.10
C SER A 272 8.90 23.35 -27.59
N LYS A 273 8.14 24.00 -26.70
CA LYS A 273 8.55 25.27 -26.07
C LYS A 273 9.63 25.09 -25.00
N LEU A 274 9.87 23.85 -24.55
CA LEU A 274 10.93 23.49 -23.61
C LEU A 274 11.80 22.36 -24.18
N HIS A 275 13.10 22.42 -23.91
CA HIS A 275 14.00 21.28 -24.08
C HIS A 275 14.12 20.53 -22.75
N THR A 276 14.14 19.21 -22.82
CA THR A 276 14.29 18.32 -21.66
C THR A 276 15.73 17.80 -21.65
N GLU A 277 16.50 18.16 -20.62
CA GLU A 277 17.88 17.71 -20.43
C GLU A 277 18.02 16.81 -19.19
N GLY A 278 19.11 16.05 -19.13
CA GLY A 278 19.48 15.22 -17.97
C GLY A 278 19.11 13.75 -18.13
N THR A 279 18.88 13.08 -16.99
CA THR A 279 18.60 11.62 -16.94
C THR A 279 17.19 11.38 -16.39
N SER A 280 16.67 10.16 -16.56
CA SER A 280 15.34 9.78 -16.04
C SER A 280 15.14 9.99 -14.53
N ARG A 281 16.22 10.13 -13.75
CA ARG A 281 16.19 10.42 -12.30
C ARG A 281 16.41 11.89 -11.96
N ASN A 282 16.88 12.71 -12.90
CA ASN A 282 17.18 14.13 -12.70
C ASN A 282 16.93 14.87 -14.02
N ILE A 283 15.66 15.12 -14.29
CA ILE A 283 15.17 15.84 -15.47
C ILE A 283 15.17 17.34 -15.17
N LYS A 284 15.72 18.12 -16.09
CA LYS A 284 15.60 19.59 -16.09
C LYS A 284 15.00 20.08 -17.40
N TYR A 285 14.47 21.30 -17.35
CA TYR A 285 13.81 21.97 -18.45
C TYR A 285 14.50 23.30 -18.78
N VAL A 286 14.80 23.50 -20.06
CA VAL A 286 15.41 24.72 -20.62
C VAL A 286 14.39 25.40 -21.52
N LEU A 287 14.29 26.72 -21.43
CA LEU A 287 13.46 27.52 -22.34
C LEU A 287 13.99 27.49 -23.78
N MET A 288 13.14 27.09 -24.72
CA MET A 288 13.40 27.25 -26.16
C MET A 288 12.77 28.55 -26.68
N GLN A 289 13.08 28.93 -27.92
CA GLN A 289 12.57 30.14 -28.56
C GLN A 289 11.03 30.27 -28.48
N GLY A 290 10.30 29.16 -28.61
CA GLY A 290 8.84 29.15 -28.48
C GLY A 290 8.30 29.39 -27.05
N GLY A 291 9.09 29.07 -26.03
CA GLY A 291 8.77 29.40 -24.62
C GLY A 291 9.16 30.82 -24.25
N ILE A 292 10.26 31.33 -24.82
CA ILE A 292 10.67 32.74 -24.71
C ILE A 292 9.59 33.65 -25.30
N ALA A 293 9.17 33.39 -26.55
CA ALA A 293 8.12 34.18 -27.21
C ALA A 293 6.77 34.13 -26.46
N GLU A 294 6.45 33.01 -25.79
CA GLU A 294 5.26 32.90 -24.95
C GLU A 294 5.35 33.80 -23.72
N ALA A 295 6.48 33.79 -23.01
CA ALA A 295 6.71 34.66 -21.85
C ALA A 295 6.67 36.15 -22.23
N GLU A 296 7.30 36.53 -23.35
CA GLU A 296 7.30 37.91 -23.87
C GLU A 296 5.89 38.39 -24.26
N ARG A 297 5.07 37.52 -24.88
CA ARG A 297 3.65 37.78 -25.15
C ARG A 297 2.87 38.05 -23.85
N ILE A 298 3.02 37.17 -22.86
CA ILE A 298 2.35 37.30 -21.55
C ILE A 298 2.75 38.62 -20.87
N ILE A 299 4.04 38.97 -20.84
CA ILE A 299 4.53 40.21 -20.24
C ILE A 299 3.89 41.44 -20.93
N SER A 300 3.86 41.44 -22.26
CA SER A 300 3.31 42.55 -23.07
C SER A 300 1.80 42.75 -22.82
N GLU A 301 1.04 41.66 -22.72
CA GLU A 301 -0.42 41.68 -22.47
C GLU A 301 -0.82 42.04 -21.04
N ASN A 302 0.12 42.06 -20.09
CA ASN A 302 -0.15 42.32 -18.68
C ASN A 302 0.55 43.57 -18.13
N LYS A 303 1.58 44.10 -18.81
CA LYS A 303 2.07 45.48 -18.57
C LYS A 303 1.01 46.52 -18.92
N THR A 304 0.41 46.40 -20.12
CA THR A 304 -0.61 47.30 -20.68
C THR A 304 -1.96 47.35 -19.94
N LYS A 305 -2.11 46.61 -18.83
CA LYS A 305 -3.32 46.59 -17.98
C LYS A 305 -3.09 47.17 -16.58
N ASN A 306 -1.88 47.64 -16.28
CA ASN A 306 -1.52 48.26 -15.00
C ASN A 306 -1.16 49.75 -15.15
N GLU A 307 -1.34 50.32 -16.35
CA GLU A 307 -1.41 51.76 -16.64
C GLU A 307 -2.89 52.16 -16.85
#